data_AF-A0A355ANU1-F1
#
_entry.id   AF-A0A355ANU1-F1
#
_cell.length_a   1.000
_cell.length_b   1.000
_cell.length_c   1.000
_cell.angle_alpha   90.00
_cell.angle_beta   90.00
_cell.angle_gamma   90.00
#
_symmetry.space_group_name_H-M   'P 1'
#
loop_
_entity.id
_entity.type
_entity.pdbx_description
1 polymer ?
#
loop_
_entity_poly.entity_id
_entity_poly.type
_entity_poly.pdbx_seq_one_letter_code
_entity_poly.pdbx_strand_id
1 'polypeptide(L)'
;MVSNLEHSAIRRADDRHTDADYTDVIRARQLVYRMREPPDTEMARTLFHKVIRIDPQFAPALSGLALTHLTDLLMSWSPEPDTCVPRATQYAQRSLELDYTDSLAHAVYGITGLWRGQHIEAVSHLDQALELNPNHADAFAGMGLALIFTGDPVASIRQIGLAFERNPFPPSWYRWALAIAQYNSARYHEAVQTLQGILDLNRFHRRVLSASYARLGDLDSARTQREMVMAETPGYTAADSRLHQPYENPAHIQPFIDGLVLAGFPAGDSS
;
A
#
# COMPACT_ATOMS: atom_id res chain seq x y z
N MET A 1 8.98 -17.38 -10.85
CA MET A 1 8.25 -18.35 -11.68
C MET A 1 6.93 -17.70 -12.02
N VAL A 2 6.91 -16.90 -13.10
CA VAL A 2 5.75 -16.13 -13.53
C VAL A 2 4.67 -17.15 -13.92
N SER A 3 3.58 -17.17 -13.16
CA SER A 3 2.60 -18.25 -13.15
C SER A 3 1.88 -18.39 -14.49
N ASN A 4 1.69 -19.64 -14.93
CA ASN A 4 0.97 -20.08 -16.14
C ASN A 4 -0.45 -19.49 -16.32
N LEU A 5 -0.97 -18.75 -15.34
CA LEU A 5 -2.23 -18.00 -15.43
C LEU A 5 -2.14 -16.80 -16.39
N GLU A 6 -1.01 -16.08 -16.42
CA GLU A 6 -0.81 -14.97 -17.38
C GLU A 6 -0.79 -15.50 -18.82
N HIS A 7 -0.29 -16.73 -19.01
CA HIS A 7 -0.33 -17.42 -20.29
C HIS A 7 -1.73 -17.97 -20.66
N SER A 8 -2.67 -18.09 -19.73
CA SER A 8 -4.00 -18.64 -20.03
C SER A 8 -5.02 -17.60 -20.45
N ALA A 9 -4.77 -16.31 -20.13
CA ALA A 9 -5.50 -15.18 -20.71
C ALA A 9 -5.22 -14.97 -22.21
N ILE A 10 -4.20 -15.67 -22.76
CA ILE A 10 -3.66 -15.53 -24.13
C ILE A 10 -4.66 -15.85 -25.25
N ARG A 11 -5.81 -16.49 -25.00
CA ARG A 11 -6.72 -16.90 -26.08
C ARG A 11 -7.93 -16.01 -26.33
N ARG A 12 -8.03 -14.85 -25.69
CA ARG A 12 -9.16 -13.92 -25.91
C ARG A 12 -8.80 -12.50 -26.31
N ALA A 13 -7.52 -12.13 -26.41
CA ALA A 13 -7.13 -10.82 -26.90
C ALA A 13 -7.10 -10.83 -28.44
N ASP A 14 -7.93 -9.99 -29.02
CA ASP A 14 -8.05 -9.63 -30.44
C ASP A 14 -6.66 -9.43 -31.10
N ASP A 15 -6.53 -9.77 -32.40
CA ASP A 15 -5.31 -9.73 -33.25
C ASP A 15 -4.60 -8.35 -33.36
N ARG A 16 -4.94 -7.39 -32.50
CA ARG A 16 -4.43 -6.02 -32.46
C ARG A 16 -3.20 -5.83 -31.58
N HIS A 17 -2.81 -6.83 -30.79
CA HIS A 17 -1.73 -6.71 -29.81
C HIS A 17 -0.46 -7.33 -30.35
N THR A 18 0.62 -6.53 -30.43
CA THR A 18 1.94 -7.07 -30.77
C THR A 18 2.64 -7.62 -29.52
N ASP A 19 3.47 -8.65 -29.67
CA ASP A 19 4.29 -9.20 -28.57
C ASP A 19 5.13 -8.12 -27.84
N ALA A 20 5.46 -7.02 -28.51
CA ALA A 20 6.21 -5.90 -27.96
C ALA A 20 5.42 -5.08 -26.92
N ASP A 21 4.11 -4.89 -27.12
CA ASP A 21 3.23 -4.14 -26.20
C ASP A 21 3.07 -4.90 -24.88
N TYR A 22 2.96 -6.23 -24.98
CA TYR A 22 2.85 -7.11 -23.82
C TYR A 22 4.17 -7.22 -23.03
N THR A 23 5.30 -7.24 -23.74
CA THR A 23 6.63 -7.22 -23.11
C THR A 23 6.85 -5.96 -22.29
N ASP A 24 6.40 -4.81 -22.79
CA ASP A 24 6.47 -3.54 -22.05
C ASP A 24 5.60 -3.55 -20.78
N VAL A 25 4.40 -4.15 -20.83
CA VAL A 25 3.55 -4.33 -19.64
C VAL A 25 4.19 -5.24 -18.60
N ILE A 26 4.75 -6.38 -19.00
CA ILE A 26 5.46 -7.27 -18.06
C ILE A 26 6.63 -6.53 -17.42
N ARG A 27 7.46 -5.84 -18.22
CA ARG A 27 8.60 -5.08 -17.72
C ARG A 27 8.16 -3.97 -16.77
N ALA A 28 7.10 -3.24 -17.10
CA ALA A 28 6.53 -2.22 -16.25
C ALA A 28 6.06 -2.80 -14.91
N ARG A 29 5.30 -3.91 -14.92
CA ARG A 29 4.86 -4.60 -13.70
C ARG A 29 6.04 -5.04 -12.84
N GLN A 30 7.09 -5.60 -13.45
CA GLN A 30 8.31 -5.99 -12.71
C GLN A 30 8.98 -4.80 -12.03
N LEU A 31 9.04 -3.63 -12.69
CA LEU A 31 9.56 -2.41 -12.07
C LEU A 31 8.69 -1.99 -10.88
N VAL A 32 7.36 -1.98 -11.05
CA VAL A 32 6.45 -1.62 -9.95
C VAL A 32 6.56 -2.60 -8.80
N TYR A 33 6.60 -3.92 -9.00
CA TYR A 33 6.70 -4.87 -7.88
C TYR A 33 8.07 -4.95 -7.24
N ARG A 34 9.12 -4.61 -7.98
CA ARG A 34 10.49 -4.56 -7.47
C ARG A 34 10.67 -3.44 -6.45
N MET A 35 9.92 -2.33 -6.57
CA MET A 35 9.83 -1.23 -5.60
C MET A 35 11.16 -0.83 -4.96
N ARG A 36 12.24 -0.64 -5.74
CA ARG A 36 13.54 -0.25 -5.15
C ARG A 36 13.59 1.24 -4.83
N GLU A 37 13.13 2.05 -5.76
CA GLU A 37 13.34 3.50 -5.72
C GLU A 37 12.28 4.23 -6.57
N PRO A 38 12.03 5.52 -6.35
CA PRO A 38 11.05 6.29 -7.11
C PRO A 38 11.19 6.19 -8.65
N PRO A 39 12.40 6.17 -9.25
CA PRO A 39 12.56 5.96 -10.68
C PRO A 39 11.93 4.67 -11.25
N ASP A 40 11.70 3.64 -10.42
CA ASP A 40 11.05 2.40 -10.87
C ASP A 40 9.59 2.65 -11.27
N THR A 41 8.83 3.41 -10.46
CA THR A 41 7.42 3.71 -10.76
C THR A 41 7.30 4.71 -11.91
N GLU A 42 8.23 5.65 -12.05
CA GLU A 42 8.31 6.58 -13.18
C GLU A 42 8.57 5.85 -14.51
N MET A 43 9.53 4.93 -14.53
CA MET A 43 9.83 4.12 -15.70
C MET A 43 8.68 3.19 -16.06
N ALA A 44 8.06 2.54 -15.07
CA ALA A 44 6.87 1.71 -15.29
C ALA A 44 5.72 2.52 -15.89
N ARG A 45 5.46 3.73 -15.35
CA ARG A 45 4.43 4.63 -15.86
C ARG A 45 4.70 5.04 -17.31
N THR A 46 5.96 5.28 -17.66
CA THR A 46 6.38 5.58 -19.04
C THR A 46 6.04 4.44 -19.99
N LEU A 47 6.33 3.19 -19.59
CA LEU A 47 6.03 2.00 -20.39
C LEU A 47 4.51 1.78 -20.51
N PHE A 48 3.74 1.90 -19.44
CA PHE A 48 2.28 1.79 -19.52
C PHE A 48 1.66 2.86 -20.41
N HIS A 49 2.15 4.11 -20.33
CA HIS A 49 1.70 5.18 -21.24
C HIS A 49 2.12 4.97 -22.69
N LYS A 50 3.20 4.24 -22.96
CA LYS A 50 3.55 3.83 -24.32
C LYS A 50 2.53 2.84 -24.87
N VAL A 51 2.13 1.85 -24.07
CA VAL A 51 1.11 0.87 -24.44
C VAL A 51 -0.25 1.53 -24.65
N ILE A 52 -0.67 2.41 -23.75
CA ILE A 52 -1.96 3.13 -23.83
C ILE A 52 -2.02 4.11 -25.03
N ARG A 53 -0.87 4.61 -25.51
CA ARG A 53 -0.83 5.42 -26.73
C ARG A 53 -1.15 4.60 -28.00
N ILE A 54 -0.86 3.31 -27.98
CA ILE A 54 -1.12 2.38 -29.07
C ILE A 54 -2.55 1.85 -28.95
N ASP A 55 -2.90 1.35 -27.75
CA ASP A 55 -4.25 0.91 -27.41
C ASP A 55 -4.76 1.58 -26.12
N PRO A 56 -5.59 2.64 -26.24
CA PRO A 56 -6.19 3.31 -25.10
C PRO A 56 -7.14 2.46 -24.26
N GLN A 57 -7.53 1.28 -24.75
CA GLN A 57 -8.44 0.33 -24.10
C GLN A 57 -7.71 -0.89 -23.52
N PHE A 58 -6.37 -0.88 -23.48
CA PHE A 58 -5.61 -1.98 -22.90
C PHE A 58 -5.69 -2.01 -21.37
N ALA A 59 -6.68 -2.71 -20.83
CA ALA A 59 -6.98 -2.78 -19.40
C ALA A 59 -5.75 -3.10 -18.52
N PRO A 60 -4.88 -4.09 -18.85
CA PRO A 60 -3.72 -4.41 -18.01
C PRO A 60 -2.71 -3.26 -17.83
N ALA A 61 -2.63 -2.33 -18.79
CA ALA A 61 -1.79 -1.14 -18.66
C ALA A 61 -2.46 -0.07 -17.79
N LEU A 62 -3.80 0.04 -17.81
CA LEU A 62 -4.55 0.94 -16.95
C LEU A 62 -4.46 0.50 -15.49
N SER A 63 -4.69 -0.78 -15.17
CA SER A 63 -4.47 -1.29 -13.81
C SER A 63 -3.02 -1.17 -13.37
N GLY A 64 -2.06 -1.31 -14.30
CA GLY A 64 -0.65 -1.01 -14.08
C GLY A 64 -0.38 0.44 -13.69
N LEU A 65 -0.94 1.42 -14.41
CA LEU A 65 -0.86 2.84 -14.04
C LEU A 65 -1.46 3.09 -12.65
N ALA A 66 -2.61 2.48 -12.36
CA ALA A 66 -3.23 2.59 -11.05
C ALA A 66 -2.30 2.12 -9.94
N LEU A 67 -1.64 0.97 -10.14
CA LEU A 67 -0.67 0.42 -9.20
C LEU A 67 0.54 1.34 -9.00
N THR A 68 1.04 2.03 -10.04
CA THR A 68 2.15 3.00 -9.88
C THR A 68 1.77 4.12 -8.91
N HIS A 69 0.57 4.69 -9.04
CA HIS A 69 0.11 5.78 -8.18
C HIS A 69 -0.18 5.31 -6.75
N LEU A 70 -0.73 4.11 -6.59
CA LEU A 70 -0.89 3.50 -5.27
C LEU A 70 0.48 3.25 -4.61
N THR A 71 1.46 2.76 -5.35
CA THR A 71 2.82 2.51 -4.85
C THR A 71 3.46 3.81 -4.37
N ASP A 72 3.38 4.88 -5.17
CA ASP A 72 3.94 6.17 -4.80
C ASP A 72 3.30 6.75 -3.52
N LEU A 73 1.99 6.52 -3.31
CA LEU A 73 1.30 6.88 -2.08
C LEU A 73 1.84 6.09 -0.88
N LEU A 74 1.83 4.75 -0.97
CA LEU A 74 2.19 3.86 0.13
C LEU A 74 3.66 4.01 0.53
N MET A 75 4.53 4.27 -0.43
CA MET A 75 5.97 4.43 -0.22
C MET A 75 6.39 5.86 0.13
N SER A 76 5.47 6.81 0.03
CA SER A 76 5.73 8.25 0.10
C SER A 76 6.75 8.74 -0.93
N TRP A 77 6.64 8.29 -2.17
CA TRP A 77 7.52 8.72 -3.26
C TRP A 77 6.97 9.88 -4.07
N SER A 78 5.66 10.14 -4.01
CA SER A 78 5.06 11.23 -4.78
C SER A 78 5.33 12.60 -4.13
N PRO A 79 5.76 13.61 -4.89
CA PRO A 79 5.76 15.00 -4.45
C PRO A 79 4.35 15.60 -4.40
N GLU A 80 3.37 14.95 -5.05
CA GLU A 80 1.95 15.36 -5.10
C GLU A 80 1.06 14.24 -4.51
N PRO A 81 1.18 13.92 -3.20
CA PRO A 81 0.49 12.78 -2.59
C PRO A 81 -1.03 12.85 -2.75
N ASP A 82 -1.62 14.04 -2.71
CA ASP A 82 -3.07 14.26 -2.86
C ASP A 82 -3.61 13.84 -4.23
N THR A 83 -2.75 13.77 -5.25
CA THR A 83 -3.15 13.33 -6.61
C THR A 83 -3.12 11.82 -6.77
N CYS A 84 -2.45 11.09 -5.87
CA CYS A 84 -2.21 9.66 -6.03
C CYS A 84 -3.51 8.86 -5.92
N VAL A 85 -4.34 9.12 -4.90
CA VAL A 85 -5.62 8.41 -4.71
C VAL A 85 -6.60 8.69 -5.87
N PRO A 86 -6.83 9.94 -6.31
CA PRO A 86 -7.67 10.22 -7.48
C PRO A 86 -7.16 9.54 -8.77
N ARG A 87 -5.85 9.63 -9.08
CA ARG A 87 -5.29 9.02 -10.30
C ARG A 87 -5.38 7.50 -10.26
N ALA A 88 -5.01 6.88 -9.13
CA ALA A 88 -5.08 5.44 -8.97
C ALA A 88 -6.53 4.93 -9.14
N THR A 89 -7.48 5.62 -8.51
CA THR A 89 -8.91 5.28 -8.60
C THR A 89 -9.42 5.41 -10.04
N GLN A 90 -9.09 6.51 -10.73
CA GLN A 90 -9.52 6.73 -12.12
C GLN A 90 -9.02 5.63 -13.07
N TYR A 91 -7.74 5.26 -12.97
CA TYR A 91 -7.17 4.22 -13.83
C TYR A 91 -7.71 2.83 -13.49
N ALA A 92 -7.85 2.50 -12.20
CA ALA A 92 -8.43 1.23 -11.78
C ALA A 92 -9.89 1.11 -12.24
N GLN A 93 -10.69 2.19 -12.10
CA GLN A 93 -12.07 2.20 -12.56
C GLN A 93 -12.17 2.00 -14.07
N ARG A 94 -11.38 2.74 -14.87
CA ARG A 94 -11.36 2.54 -16.33
C ARG A 94 -10.93 1.12 -16.72
N SER A 95 -10.00 0.53 -15.98
CA SER A 95 -9.61 -0.87 -16.19
C SER A 95 -10.79 -1.81 -15.95
N LEU A 96 -11.56 -1.61 -14.88
CA LEU A 96 -12.74 -2.42 -14.55
C LEU A 96 -13.90 -2.22 -15.54
N GLU A 97 -14.06 -1.02 -16.10
CA GLU A 97 -15.03 -0.74 -17.16
C GLU A 97 -14.73 -1.52 -18.46
N LEU A 98 -13.45 -1.81 -18.71
CA LEU A 98 -12.98 -2.54 -19.90
C LEU A 98 -12.88 -4.04 -19.65
N ASP A 99 -12.41 -4.44 -18.47
CA ASP A 99 -12.29 -5.82 -18.03
C ASP A 99 -12.56 -5.92 -16.52
N TYR A 100 -13.79 -6.29 -16.17
CA TYR A 100 -14.22 -6.52 -14.80
C TYR A 100 -13.57 -7.78 -14.18
N THR A 101 -12.86 -8.60 -14.95
CA THR A 101 -12.14 -9.79 -14.42
C THR A 101 -10.68 -9.50 -14.06
N ASP A 102 -10.24 -8.24 -14.16
CA ASP A 102 -8.89 -7.83 -13.75
C ASP A 102 -8.77 -7.76 -12.22
N SER A 103 -8.26 -8.84 -11.62
CA SER A 103 -8.01 -8.90 -10.18
C SER A 103 -7.10 -7.79 -9.65
N LEU A 104 -6.16 -7.27 -10.45
CA LEU A 104 -5.29 -6.16 -10.05
C LEU A 104 -6.07 -4.85 -9.99
N ALA A 105 -6.94 -4.60 -10.97
CA ALA A 105 -7.79 -3.43 -10.95
C ALA A 105 -8.71 -3.43 -9.72
N HIS A 106 -9.32 -4.59 -9.40
CA HIS A 106 -10.11 -4.77 -8.17
C HIS A 106 -9.28 -4.51 -6.91
N ALA A 107 -8.08 -5.11 -6.79
CA ALA A 107 -7.23 -4.92 -5.63
C ALA A 107 -6.82 -3.44 -5.44
N VAL A 108 -6.37 -2.77 -6.51
CA VAL A 108 -5.97 -1.35 -6.44
C VAL A 108 -7.17 -0.46 -6.12
N TYR A 109 -8.34 -0.69 -6.75
CA TYR A 109 -9.56 0.08 -6.48
C TYR A 109 -10.01 -0.07 -5.02
N GLY A 110 -9.94 -1.30 -4.49
CA GLY A 110 -10.26 -1.61 -3.12
C GLY A 110 -9.31 -0.91 -2.15
N ILE A 111 -8.00 -1.06 -2.35
CA ILE A 111 -6.99 -0.41 -1.52
C ILE A 111 -7.17 1.11 -1.55
N THR A 112 -7.30 1.76 -2.71
CA THR A 112 -7.50 3.22 -2.78
C THR A 112 -8.85 3.67 -2.22
N GLY A 113 -9.88 2.81 -2.28
CA GLY A 113 -11.17 3.00 -1.62
C GLY A 113 -11.06 3.22 -0.11
N LEU A 114 -10.04 2.62 0.54
CA LEU A 114 -9.76 2.88 1.95
C LEU A 114 -9.43 4.36 2.17
N TRP A 115 -8.49 4.96 1.42
CA TRP A 115 -8.16 6.38 1.53
C TRP A 115 -9.29 7.34 1.11
N ARG A 116 -10.30 6.83 0.38
CA ARG A 116 -11.54 7.57 0.09
C ARG A 116 -12.60 7.45 1.21
N GLY A 117 -12.34 6.69 2.26
CA GLY A 117 -13.28 6.42 3.35
C GLY A 117 -14.42 5.47 2.97
N GLN A 118 -14.28 4.73 1.87
CA GLN A 118 -15.31 3.83 1.33
C GLN A 118 -15.03 2.38 1.75
N HIS A 119 -14.95 2.12 3.05
CA HIS A 119 -14.47 0.83 3.59
C HIS A 119 -15.28 -0.38 3.11
N ILE A 120 -16.60 -0.28 3.07
CA ILE A 120 -17.48 -1.39 2.64
C ILE A 120 -17.24 -1.72 1.15
N GLU A 121 -17.19 -0.70 0.30
CA GLU A 121 -16.90 -0.86 -1.12
C GLU A 121 -15.48 -1.40 -1.33
N ALA A 122 -14.51 -0.89 -0.57
CA ALA A 122 -13.13 -1.35 -0.60
C ALA A 122 -13.01 -2.85 -0.32
N VAL A 123 -13.65 -3.33 0.75
CA VAL A 123 -13.69 -4.75 1.11
C VAL A 123 -14.34 -5.58 0.00
N SER A 124 -15.48 -5.12 -0.56
CA SER A 124 -16.14 -5.81 -1.68
C SER A 124 -15.22 -5.99 -2.89
N HIS A 125 -14.48 -4.95 -3.29
CA HIS A 125 -13.53 -5.05 -4.39
C HIS A 125 -12.32 -5.95 -4.05
N LEU A 126 -11.85 -5.93 -2.80
CA LEU A 126 -10.78 -6.83 -2.36
C LEU A 126 -11.23 -8.30 -2.37
N ASP A 127 -12.46 -8.58 -1.95
CA ASP A 127 -13.05 -9.91 -2.05
C ASP A 127 -13.17 -10.37 -3.51
N GLN A 128 -13.66 -9.51 -4.41
CA GLN A 128 -13.69 -9.81 -5.84
C GLN A 128 -12.29 -10.09 -6.41
N ALA A 129 -11.26 -9.35 -5.99
CA ALA A 129 -9.88 -9.64 -6.40
C ALA A 129 -9.42 -11.04 -5.97
N LEU A 130 -9.81 -11.48 -4.77
CA LEU A 130 -9.47 -12.80 -4.22
C LEU A 130 -10.31 -13.92 -4.84
N GLU A 131 -11.57 -13.67 -5.21
CA GLU A 131 -12.39 -14.60 -5.98
C GLU A 131 -11.80 -14.85 -7.38
N LEU A 132 -11.38 -13.78 -8.06
CA LEU A 132 -10.74 -13.85 -9.38
C LEU A 132 -9.33 -14.46 -9.33
N ASN A 133 -8.57 -14.16 -8.27
CA ASN A 133 -7.23 -14.69 -8.06
C ASN A 133 -7.00 -15.02 -6.57
N PRO A 134 -7.20 -16.29 -6.16
CA PRO A 134 -7.01 -16.72 -4.77
C PRO A 134 -5.57 -16.59 -4.24
N ASN A 135 -4.60 -16.30 -5.11
CA ASN A 135 -3.20 -16.08 -4.76
C ASN A 135 -2.78 -14.61 -4.82
N HIS A 136 -3.74 -13.67 -4.92
CA HIS A 136 -3.45 -12.24 -5.03
C HIS A 136 -2.95 -11.67 -3.69
N ALA A 137 -1.64 -11.64 -3.51
CA ALA A 137 -1.03 -11.20 -2.25
C ALA A 137 -1.39 -9.76 -1.84
N ASP A 138 -1.42 -8.82 -2.79
CA ASP A 138 -1.80 -7.43 -2.51
C ASP A 138 -3.24 -7.30 -2.02
N ALA A 139 -4.15 -8.14 -2.48
CA ALA A 139 -5.55 -8.12 -2.03
C ALA A 139 -5.67 -8.63 -0.57
N PHE A 140 -4.90 -9.65 -0.19
CA PHE A 140 -4.81 -10.08 1.22
C PHE A 140 -4.24 -8.96 2.12
N ALA A 141 -3.17 -8.29 1.69
CA ALA A 141 -2.60 -7.19 2.45
C ALA A 141 -3.55 -5.97 2.49
N GLY A 142 -4.28 -5.70 1.40
CA GLY A 142 -5.34 -4.70 1.33
C GLY A 142 -6.49 -5.00 2.30
N MET A 143 -6.90 -6.26 2.41
CA MET A 143 -7.90 -6.68 3.41
C MET A 143 -7.38 -6.47 4.83
N GLY A 144 -6.09 -6.72 5.07
CA GLY A 144 -5.41 -6.37 6.31
C GLY A 144 -5.50 -4.88 6.64
N LEU A 145 -5.27 -4.00 5.67
CA LEU A 145 -5.42 -2.56 5.83
C LEU A 145 -6.87 -2.16 6.13
N ALA A 146 -7.84 -2.74 5.42
CA ALA A 146 -9.26 -2.51 5.68
C ALA A 146 -9.60 -2.82 7.14
N LEU A 147 -9.17 -3.98 7.63
CA LEU A 147 -9.38 -4.42 9.02
C LEU A 147 -8.70 -3.52 10.05
N ILE A 148 -7.50 -2.97 9.77
CA ILE A 148 -6.88 -1.96 10.63
C ILE A 148 -7.80 -0.74 10.75
N PHE A 149 -8.31 -0.25 9.63
CA PHE A 149 -9.08 0.99 9.57
C PHE A 149 -10.50 0.85 10.11
N THR A 150 -11.10 -0.34 10.04
CA THR A 150 -12.41 -0.66 10.63
C THR A 150 -12.32 -1.18 12.07
N GLY A 151 -11.12 -1.33 12.64
CA GLY A 151 -10.92 -1.59 14.07
C GLY A 151 -10.77 -3.06 14.49
N ASP A 152 -10.43 -3.97 13.57
CA ASP A 152 -10.07 -5.36 13.88
C ASP A 152 -8.59 -5.66 13.52
N PRO A 153 -7.63 -5.11 14.30
CA PRO A 153 -6.21 -5.32 14.03
C PRO A 153 -5.76 -6.78 14.26
N VAL A 154 -6.50 -7.58 15.04
CA VAL A 154 -6.17 -9.00 15.26
C VAL A 154 -6.49 -9.83 14.02
N ALA A 155 -7.64 -9.60 13.38
CA ALA A 155 -7.95 -10.20 12.08
C ALA A 155 -7.01 -9.70 10.98
N SER A 156 -6.61 -8.43 11.03
CA SER A 156 -5.65 -7.85 10.09
C SER A 156 -4.33 -8.63 10.06
N ILE A 157 -3.74 -8.97 11.23
CA ILE A 157 -2.50 -9.75 11.31
C ILE A 157 -2.63 -11.08 10.56
N ARG A 158 -3.78 -11.76 10.65
CA ARG A 158 -4.02 -13.02 9.92
C ARG A 158 -4.04 -12.81 8.41
N GLN A 159 -4.78 -11.79 7.94
CA GLN A 159 -4.88 -11.49 6.51
C GLN A 159 -3.53 -11.10 5.90
N ILE A 160 -2.76 -10.26 6.60
CA ILE A 160 -1.43 -9.87 6.14
C ILE A 160 -0.47 -11.07 6.17
N GLY A 161 -0.60 -11.97 7.15
CA GLY A 161 0.12 -13.26 7.16
C GLY A 161 -0.12 -14.08 5.88
N LEU A 162 -1.37 -14.15 5.41
CA LEU A 162 -1.68 -14.78 4.12
C LEU A 162 -0.97 -14.07 2.96
N ALA A 163 -0.91 -12.73 2.94
CA ALA A 163 -0.16 -12.01 1.92
C ALA A 163 1.33 -12.42 1.87
N PHE A 164 1.98 -12.55 3.03
CA PHE A 164 3.37 -13.02 3.15
C PHE A 164 3.57 -14.46 2.64
N GLU A 165 2.60 -15.35 2.88
CA GLU A 165 2.66 -16.73 2.38
C GLU A 165 2.57 -16.80 0.84
N ARG A 166 1.87 -15.86 0.19
CA ARG A 166 1.68 -15.85 -1.28
C ARG A 166 2.78 -15.08 -2.01
N ASN A 167 3.48 -14.16 -1.34
CA ASN A 167 4.54 -13.37 -1.95
C ASN A 167 5.90 -13.59 -1.24
N PRO A 168 6.83 -14.35 -1.85
CA PRO A 168 8.16 -14.57 -1.27
C PRO A 168 9.05 -13.32 -1.28
N PHE A 169 8.68 -12.27 -2.02
CA PHE A 169 9.37 -10.98 -2.08
C PHE A 169 8.38 -9.85 -1.75
N PRO A 170 7.85 -9.80 -0.53
CA PRO A 170 6.79 -8.88 -0.17
C PRO A 170 7.33 -7.43 -0.16
N PRO A 171 6.57 -6.47 -0.72
CA PRO A 171 6.94 -5.07 -0.66
C PRO A 171 6.92 -4.57 0.80
N SER A 172 7.70 -3.54 1.11
CA SER A 172 7.85 -3.05 2.49
C SER A 172 6.54 -2.57 3.10
N TRP A 173 5.57 -2.13 2.29
CA TRP A 173 4.27 -1.71 2.78
C TRP A 173 3.46 -2.85 3.45
N TYR A 174 3.73 -4.13 3.12
CA TYR A 174 3.15 -5.26 3.86
C TYR A 174 3.65 -5.30 5.31
N ARG A 175 4.98 -5.11 5.49
CA ARG A 175 5.60 -5.05 6.83
C ARG A 175 5.11 -3.83 7.60
N TRP A 176 4.94 -2.70 6.92
CA TRP A 176 4.33 -1.50 7.51
C TRP A 176 2.90 -1.76 8.00
N ALA A 177 2.04 -2.34 7.16
CA ALA A 177 0.68 -2.70 7.53
C ALA A 177 0.65 -3.69 8.70
N LEU A 178 1.50 -4.73 8.66
CA LEU A 178 1.61 -5.72 9.74
C LEU A 178 2.02 -5.07 11.06
N ALA A 179 3.00 -4.17 11.02
CA ALA A 179 3.48 -3.47 12.20
C ALA A 179 2.43 -2.54 12.80
N ILE A 180 1.59 -1.88 11.98
CA ILE A 180 0.44 -1.10 12.48
C ILE A 180 -0.57 -2.02 13.15
N ALA A 181 -0.90 -3.17 12.54
CA ALA A 181 -1.84 -4.12 13.14
C ALA A 181 -1.30 -4.68 14.48
N GLN A 182 -0.01 -5.01 14.54
CA GLN A 182 0.67 -5.43 15.76
C GLN A 182 0.66 -4.34 16.82
N TYR A 183 0.99 -3.10 16.45
CA TYR A 183 0.93 -1.95 17.37
C TYR A 183 -0.49 -1.74 17.91
N ASN A 184 -1.51 -1.72 17.05
CA ASN A 184 -2.91 -1.54 17.44
C ASN A 184 -3.46 -2.71 18.28
N SER A 185 -2.79 -3.88 18.23
CA SER A 185 -3.06 -5.04 19.08
C SER A 185 -2.18 -5.10 20.33
N ALA A 186 -1.47 -4.02 20.68
CA ALA A 186 -0.49 -3.93 21.78
C ALA A 186 0.67 -4.96 21.72
N ARG A 187 0.97 -5.50 20.53
CA ARG A 187 2.09 -6.42 20.26
C ARG A 187 3.35 -5.63 19.86
N TYR A 188 3.78 -4.71 20.72
CA TYR A 188 4.81 -3.72 20.40
C TYR A 188 6.18 -4.33 20.05
N HIS A 189 6.58 -5.40 20.74
CA HIS A 189 7.85 -6.09 20.46
C HIS A 189 7.88 -6.67 19.05
N GLU A 190 6.74 -7.22 18.58
CA GLU A 190 6.62 -7.78 17.23
C GLU A 190 6.56 -6.69 16.17
N ALA A 191 5.91 -5.55 16.47
CA ALA A 191 5.93 -4.38 15.59
C ALA A 191 7.37 -3.89 15.36
N VAL A 192 8.19 -3.85 16.42
CA VAL A 192 9.62 -3.50 16.31
C VAL A 192 10.36 -4.50 15.43
N GLN A 193 10.24 -5.80 15.70
CA GLN A 193 10.91 -6.85 14.92
C GLN A 193 10.52 -6.82 13.45
N THR A 194 9.23 -6.62 13.16
CA THR A 194 8.69 -6.56 11.80
C THR A 194 9.29 -5.39 11.02
N LEU A 195 9.39 -4.21 11.63
CA LEU A 195 9.95 -3.01 10.99
C LEU A 195 11.47 -3.06 10.88
N GLN A 196 12.18 -3.68 11.83
CA GLN A 196 13.63 -3.90 11.71
C GLN A 196 14.01 -4.80 10.52
N GLY A 197 13.05 -5.57 9.98
CA GLY A 197 13.23 -6.35 8.76
C GLY A 197 13.16 -5.52 7.46
N ILE A 198 12.98 -4.20 7.53
CA ILE A 198 12.98 -3.29 6.37
C ILE A 198 14.35 -2.61 6.30
N LEU A 199 15.01 -2.72 5.14
CA LEU A 199 16.35 -2.14 4.92
C LEU A 199 16.32 -0.61 4.97
N ASP A 200 15.40 0.00 4.23
CA ASP A 200 15.30 1.45 4.07
C ASP A 200 14.02 1.98 4.72
N LEU A 201 14.14 2.40 5.97
CA LEU A 201 13.04 2.97 6.74
C LEU A 201 12.78 4.43 6.32
N ASN A 202 11.57 4.70 5.82
CA ASN A 202 11.01 6.05 5.68
C ASN A 202 10.25 6.51 6.95
N ARG A 203 9.80 7.77 7.00
CA ARG A 203 9.03 8.32 8.13
C ARG A 203 7.84 7.48 8.58
N PHE A 204 7.12 6.80 7.68
CA PHE A 204 5.94 6.01 8.04
C PHE A 204 6.28 4.77 8.88
N HIS A 205 7.44 4.18 8.64
CA HIS A 205 7.96 3.09 9.46
C HIS A 205 8.50 3.62 10.78
N ARG A 206 9.28 4.72 10.73
CA ARG A 206 9.94 5.30 11.90
C ARG A 206 8.95 5.80 12.95
N ARG A 207 7.82 6.38 12.55
CA ARG A 207 6.76 6.77 13.49
C ARG A 207 6.22 5.56 14.28
N VAL A 208 6.02 4.42 13.61
CA VAL A 208 5.52 3.19 14.25
C VAL A 208 6.59 2.57 15.14
N LEU A 209 7.85 2.54 14.70
CA LEU A 209 8.97 2.12 15.55
C LEU A 209 9.08 2.99 16.80
N SER A 210 9.05 4.31 16.64
CA SER A 210 9.19 5.26 17.74
C SER A 210 8.09 5.08 18.79
N ALA A 211 6.82 5.02 18.36
CA ALA A 211 5.70 4.74 19.25
C ALA A 211 5.82 3.35 19.91
N SER A 212 6.26 2.32 19.18
CA SER A 212 6.42 0.97 19.72
C SER A 212 7.50 0.90 20.80
N TYR A 213 8.68 1.50 20.57
CA TYR A 213 9.74 1.60 21.56
C TYR A 213 9.28 2.34 22.82
N ALA A 214 8.55 3.45 22.64
CA ALA A 214 8.02 4.22 23.75
C ALA A 214 7.04 3.40 24.60
N ARG A 215 6.16 2.61 23.97
CA ARG A 215 5.25 1.69 24.66
C ARG A 215 5.96 0.53 25.38
N LEU A 216 7.17 0.18 24.94
CA LEU A 216 8.05 -0.78 25.60
C LEU A 216 8.92 -0.16 26.71
N GLY A 217 8.86 1.16 26.89
CA GLY A 217 9.68 1.90 27.87
C GLY A 217 11.09 2.24 27.39
N ASP A 218 11.47 1.86 26.17
CA ASP A 218 12.76 2.23 25.57
C ASP A 218 12.68 3.62 24.95
N LEU A 219 12.73 4.64 25.81
CA LEU A 219 12.57 6.04 25.40
C LEU A 219 13.78 6.57 24.60
N ASP A 220 14.95 5.96 24.74
CA ASP A 220 16.15 6.35 23.99
C ASP A 220 16.04 5.90 22.53
N SER A 221 15.69 4.63 22.28
CA SER A 221 15.42 4.16 20.92
C SER A 221 14.24 4.90 20.29
N ALA A 222 13.18 5.17 21.08
CA ALA A 222 12.05 5.95 20.61
C ALA A 222 12.48 7.35 20.14
N ARG A 223 13.32 8.04 20.92
CA ARG A 223 13.86 9.36 20.60
C ARG A 223 14.70 9.33 19.34
N THR A 224 15.58 8.35 19.17
CA THR A 224 16.38 8.20 17.95
C THR A 224 15.51 8.11 16.70
N GLN A 225 14.43 7.32 16.75
CA GLN A 225 13.52 7.21 15.61
C GLN A 225 12.73 8.50 15.36
N ARG A 226 12.31 9.20 16.43
CA ARG A 226 11.68 10.52 16.34
C ARG A 226 12.59 11.54 15.65
N GLU A 227 13.85 11.60 16.05
CA GLU A 227 14.84 12.53 15.47
C GLU A 227 15.04 12.28 13.97
N MET A 228 15.03 11.02 13.54
CA MET A 228 15.07 10.67 12.11
C MET A 228 13.81 11.13 11.37
N VAL A 229 12.61 11.01 11.97
CA VAL A 229 11.38 11.59 11.38
C VAL A 229 11.49 13.10 11.24
N MET A 230 12.01 13.79 12.25
CA MET A 230 12.17 15.25 12.24
C MET A 230 13.25 15.72 11.26
N ALA A 231 14.27 14.90 11.01
CA ALA A 231 15.27 15.18 9.98
C ALA A 231 14.67 15.07 8.56
N GLU A 232 13.77 14.12 8.32
CA GLU A 232 13.02 13.98 7.06
C GLU A 232 11.95 15.08 6.91
N THR A 233 11.30 15.49 8.00
CA THR A 233 10.22 16.49 7.99
C THR A 233 10.34 17.40 9.22
N PRO A 234 11.08 18.52 9.11
CA PRO A 234 11.24 19.46 10.22
C PRO A 234 9.89 20.00 10.71
N GLY A 235 9.68 19.96 12.03
CA GLY A 235 8.44 20.44 12.66
C GLY A 235 7.31 19.41 12.73
N TYR A 236 7.54 18.16 12.32
CA TYR A 236 6.55 17.09 12.40
C TYR A 236 5.99 16.90 13.82
N THR A 237 4.68 16.74 13.95
CA THR A 237 3.97 16.59 15.21
C THR A 237 3.26 15.23 15.29
N ALA A 238 2.85 14.84 16.49
CA ALA A 238 2.00 13.68 16.67
C ALA A 238 0.65 13.88 15.94
N ALA A 239 0.09 15.09 15.91
CA ALA A 239 -1.13 15.40 15.18
C ALA A 239 -1.01 15.18 13.66
N ASP A 240 0.15 15.43 13.05
CA ASP A 240 0.38 15.18 11.62
C ASP A 240 0.21 13.71 11.23
N SER A 241 0.37 12.80 12.20
CA SER A 241 0.10 11.37 11.99
C SER A 241 -1.38 11.02 11.87
N ARG A 242 -2.30 11.95 12.18
CA ARG A 242 -3.74 11.81 11.92
C ARG A 242 -4.13 12.18 10.50
N LEU A 243 -3.36 13.07 9.86
CA LEU A 243 -3.70 13.58 8.54
C LEU A 243 -3.77 12.44 7.51
N HIS A 244 -4.84 12.46 6.72
CA HIS A 244 -5.10 11.51 5.64
C HIS A 244 -5.11 10.03 6.06
N GLN A 245 -5.37 9.73 7.34
CA GLN A 245 -5.53 8.35 7.82
C GLN A 245 -7.00 7.94 7.72
N PRO A 246 -7.32 6.87 6.97
CA PRO A 246 -8.70 6.53 6.67
C PRO A 246 -9.34 5.65 7.75
N TYR A 247 -9.20 5.96 9.03
CA TYR A 247 -9.91 5.19 10.06
C TYR A 247 -11.41 5.47 10.00
N GLU A 248 -12.24 4.42 9.97
CA GLU A 248 -13.70 4.55 9.99
C GLU A 248 -14.18 5.24 11.28
N ASN A 249 -13.58 4.86 12.40
CA ASN A 249 -13.72 5.55 13.67
C ASN A 249 -12.40 6.29 13.99
N PRO A 250 -12.40 7.64 14.00
CA PRO A 250 -11.21 8.42 14.33
C PRO A 250 -10.60 8.09 15.70
N ALA A 251 -11.37 7.54 16.64
CA ALA A 251 -10.84 7.11 17.93
C ALA A 251 -9.83 5.96 17.81
N HIS A 252 -9.89 5.13 16.76
CA HIS A 252 -9.00 3.99 16.57
C HIS A 252 -7.53 4.38 16.38
N ILE A 253 -7.25 5.60 15.90
CA ILE A 253 -5.86 6.07 15.78
C ILE A 253 -5.30 6.62 17.09
N GLN A 254 -6.16 6.96 18.07
CA GLN A 254 -5.74 7.66 19.27
C GLN A 254 -4.62 6.95 20.06
N PRO A 255 -4.65 5.61 20.27
CA PRO A 255 -3.57 4.91 20.96
C PRO A 255 -2.21 5.04 20.27
N PHE A 256 -2.21 5.18 18.94
CA PHE A 256 -1.01 5.43 18.15
C PHE A 256 -0.48 6.85 18.37
N ILE A 257 -1.36 7.86 18.36
CA ILE A 257 -0.96 9.24 18.63
C ILE A 257 -0.41 9.39 20.06
N ASP A 258 -1.05 8.77 21.04
CA ASP A 258 -0.56 8.78 22.43
C ASP A 258 0.83 8.14 22.54
N GLY A 259 1.10 7.10 21.73
CA GLY A 259 2.42 6.48 21.66
C GLY A 259 3.49 7.41 21.07
N LEU A 260 3.13 8.22 20.07
CA LEU A 260 4.03 9.25 19.54
C LEU A 260 4.30 10.35 20.57
N VAL A 261 3.27 10.82 21.28
CA VAL A 261 3.46 11.78 22.38
C VAL A 261 4.37 11.20 23.47
N LEU A 262 4.17 9.93 23.83
CA LEU A 262 5.05 9.22 24.78
C LEU A 262 6.49 9.10 24.27
N ALA A 263 6.68 8.93 22.95
CA ALA A 263 7.99 8.96 22.30
C ALA A 263 8.61 10.36 22.22
N GLY A 264 7.90 11.38 22.71
CA GLY A 264 8.36 12.76 22.79
C GLY A 264 8.07 13.58 21.53
N PHE A 265 7.22 13.14 20.60
CA PHE A 265 6.77 14.03 19.54
C PHE A 265 5.96 15.20 20.15
N PRO A 266 6.12 16.44 19.66
CA PRO A 266 5.20 17.52 20.02
C PRO A 266 3.77 17.10 19.68
N ALA A 267 2.81 17.36 20.55
CA ALA A 267 1.42 16.94 20.31
C ALA A 267 0.86 17.55 19.01
N GLY A 268 1.21 18.80 18.71
CA GLY A 268 0.62 19.60 17.64
C GLY A 268 -0.76 20.12 18.02
N ASP A 269 -1.20 21.21 17.40
CA ASP A 269 -2.55 21.73 17.63
C ASP A 269 -3.57 20.80 17.00
N SER A 270 -4.62 20.45 17.76
CA SER A 270 -5.74 19.65 17.28
C SER A 270 -6.62 20.56 16.42
N SER A 271 -6.31 20.68 15.12
CA SER A 271 -7.18 21.37 14.15
C SER A 271 -8.33 20.47 13.73
#